data_AF-A0A935AA49-F1
#
_entry.id   AF-A0A935AA49-F1
#
_cell.length_a   1.000
_cell.length_b   1.000
_cell.length_c   1.000
_cell.angle_alpha   90.00
_cell.angle_beta   90.00
_cell.angle_gamma   90.00
#
_symmetry.space_group_name_H-M   'P 1'
#
loop_
_entity.id
_entity.type
_entity.pdbx_description
1 polymer ?
#
loop_
_entity_poly.entity_id
_entity_poly.type
_entity_poly.pdbx_seq_one_letter_code
_entity_poly.pdbx_strand_id
1 'polypeptide(L)'
;MALCERDTAIYLAILGFGVAFGLTGRRFKSLHWMLWLLLGIAPVGLDGFSQLFSQFNWDWLSAIVPYRESTPFLRALTGSLFGFFTAWFAYPNIEESMNETRQYYIKKSAVIEAGK
;
A
#
# COMPACT_ATOMS: atom_id res chain seq x y z
N MET A 1 9.30 22.17 4.90
CA MET A 1 8.42 21.08 4.40
C MET A 1 8.86 19.81 5.10
N ALA A 2 8.05 19.28 6.01
CA ALA A 2 8.31 18.03 6.71
C ALA A 2 7.90 16.85 5.81
N LEU A 3 8.70 16.58 4.77
CA LEU A 3 8.57 15.34 4.02
C LEU A 3 9.21 14.25 4.88
N CYS A 4 8.40 13.40 5.49
CA CYS A 4 8.91 12.20 6.12
C CYS A 4 9.53 11.32 5.02
N GLU A 5 10.77 10.89 5.20
CA GLU A 5 11.45 9.95 4.30
C GLU A 5 10.64 8.66 4.04
N ARG A 6 9.77 8.28 5.01
CA ARG A 6 8.83 7.18 4.86
C ARG A 6 7.74 7.48 3.84
N ASP A 7 7.14 8.66 3.87
CA ASP A 7 6.03 9.01 2.98
C ASP A 7 6.49 9.09 1.53
N THR A 8 7.65 9.72 1.30
CA THR A 8 8.24 9.77 -0.04
C THR A 8 8.60 8.38 -0.55
N ALA A 9 9.14 7.50 0.29
CA ALA A 9 9.43 6.11 -0.08
C ALA A 9 8.17 5.32 -0.43
N ILE A 10 7.07 5.51 0.32
CA ILE A 10 5.77 4.87 0.02
C ILE A 10 5.26 5.32 -1.35
N TYR A 11 5.18 6.64 -1.59
CA TYR A 11 4.64 7.15 -2.86
C TYR A 11 5.52 6.78 -4.05
N LEU A 12 6.85 6.79 -3.91
CA LEU A 12 7.76 6.35 -4.96
C LEU A 12 7.60 4.85 -5.27
N ALA A 13 7.44 4.00 -4.25
CA ALA A 13 7.23 2.58 -4.45
C ALA A 13 5.89 2.28 -5.13
N ILE A 14 4.82 2.97 -4.71
CA ILE A 14 3.49 2.88 -5.35
C ILE A 14 3.57 3.29 -6.82
N LEU A 15 4.18 4.45 -7.10
CA LEU A 15 4.36 4.96 -8.45
C LEU A 15 5.19 4.00 -9.30
N GLY A 16 6.31 3.52 -8.77
CA GLY A 16 7.19 2.58 -9.47
C GLY A 16 6.48 1.28 -9.84
N PHE A 17 5.72 0.70 -8.90
CA PHE A 17 4.91 -0.48 -9.17
C PHE A 17 3.80 -0.19 -10.19
N GLY A 18 3.15 0.97 -10.12
CA GLY A 18 2.09 1.36 -11.06
C GLY A 18 2.58 1.50 -12.50
N VAL A 19 3.74 2.12 -12.68
CA VAL A 19 4.40 2.21 -13.99
C VAL A 19 4.75 0.81 -14.49
N ALA A 20 5.38 -0.03 -13.66
CA ALA A 20 5.72 -1.41 -14.05
C ALA A 20 4.47 -2.25 -14.38
N PHE A 21 3.40 -2.13 -13.60
CA PHE A 21 2.12 -2.81 -13.81
C PHE A 21 1.47 -2.38 -15.13
N GLY A 22 1.46 -1.08 -15.41
CA GLY A 22 0.97 -0.52 -16.67
C GLY A 22 1.79 -1.00 -17.88
N LEU A 23 3.12 -0.94 -17.80
CA LEU A 23 4.03 -1.39 -18.86
C LEU A 23 3.94 -2.90 -19.14
N THR A 24 3.64 -3.71 -18.12
CA THR A 24 3.46 -5.17 -18.27
C THR A 24 2.08 -5.53 -18.86
N GLY A 25 1.27 -4.53 -19.22
CA GLY A 25 -0.07 -4.74 -19.75
C GLY A 25 -1.03 -5.31 -18.71
N ARG A 26 -0.84 -4.95 -17.44
CA ARG A 26 -1.73 -5.30 -16.31
C ARG A 26 -1.96 -6.80 -16.11
N ARG A 27 -0.93 -7.61 -16.42
CA ARG A 27 -1.00 -9.08 -16.35
C ARG A 27 -0.73 -9.66 -14.96
N PHE A 28 -0.29 -8.85 -14.00
CA PHE A 28 -0.01 -9.33 -12.66
C PHE A 28 -1.29 -9.72 -11.93
N LYS A 29 -1.27 -10.88 -11.28
CA LYS A 29 -2.36 -11.31 -10.42
C LYS A 29 -2.28 -10.63 -9.06
N SER A 30 -3.44 -10.43 -8.46
CA SER A 30 -3.59 -9.95 -7.09
C SER A 30 -2.83 -10.84 -6.13
N LEU A 31 -2.14 -10.20 -5.18
CA LEU A 31 -1.38 -10.88 -4.13
C LEU A 31 -2.37 -11.43 -3.08
N HIS A 32 -2.09 -12.59 -2.49
CA HIS A 32 -2.97 -13.11 -1.44
C HIS A 32 -2.94 -12.18 -0.23
N TRP A 33 -4.10 -11.85 0.35
CA TRP A 33 -4.22 -10.84 1.40
C TRP A 33 -3.32 -11.09 2.62
N MET A 34 -3.07 -12.35 2.99
CA MET A 34 -2.12 -12.72 4.06
C MET A 34 -0.69 -12.29 3.75
N LEU A 35 -0.24 -12.45 2.51
CA LEU A 35 1.11 -12.06 2.09
C LEU A 35 1.25 -10.53 2.11
N TRP A 36 0.19 -9.79 1.75
CA TRP A 36 0.19 -8.34 1.86
C TRP A 36 0.25 -7.88 3.32
N LEU A 37 -0.51 -8.53 4.20
CA LEU A 37 -0.50 -8.23 5.62
C LEU A 37 0.85 -8.55 6.27
N LEU A 38 1.46 -9.67 5.92
CA LEU A 38 2.74 -10.11 6.48
C LEU A 38 3.93 -9.32 5.93
N LEU A 39 3.98 -9.05 4.61
CA LEU A 39 5.14 -8.42 3.98
C LEU A 39 5.02 -6.90 3.83
N GLY A 40 3.81 -6.36 3.74
CA GLY A 40 3.55 -4.93 3.65
C GLY A 40 3.28 -4.31 5.01
N ILE A 41 2.23 -4.78 5.70
CA ILE A 41 1.75 -4.14 6.94
C ILE A 41 2.66 -4.47 8.13
N ALA A 42 3.04 -5.72 8.33
CA ALA A 42 3.81 -6.10 9.52
C ALA A 42 5.13 -5.31 9.71
N PRO A 43 6.01 -5.14 8.70
CA PRO A 43 7.27 -4.42 8.90
C PRO A 43 7.07 -2.92 9.16
N VAL A 44 6.16 -2.26 8.42
CA VAL A 44 5.86 -0.83 8.64
C VAL A 44 5.11 -0.61 9.94
N GLY A 45 4.26 -1.56 10.33
CA GLY A 45 3.51 -1.57 11.57
C GLY A 45 4.44 -1.70 12.77
N LEU A 46 5.36 -2.66 12.77
CA LEU A 46 6.31 -2.83 13.87
C LEU A 46 7.26 -1.62 14.01
N ASP A 47 7.82 -1.11 12.91
CA ASP A 47 8.72 0.04 12.93
C ASP A 47 7.97 1.35 13.25
N GLY A 48 6.76 1.55 12.72
CA GLY A 48 5.92 2.70 13.02
C GLY A 48 5.34 2.71 14.42
N PHE A 49 4.91 1.55 14.92
CA PHE A 49 4.35 1.39 16.26
C PHE A 49 5.44 1.58 17.32
N SER A 50 6.60 0.93 17.18
CA SER A 50 7.72 1.14 18.11
C SER A 50 8.16 2.62 18.16
N GLN A 51 8.19 3.31 17.02
CA GLN A 51 8.52 4.73 16.95
C GLN A 51 7.43 5.64 17.56
N LEU A 52 6.15 5.33 17.38
CA LEU A 52 5.05 6.12 17.95
C LEU A 52 5.00 6.00 19.47
N PHE A 53 5.10 4.77 20.00
CA PHE A 53 5.06 4.51 21.44
C PHE A 53 6.29 5.09 22.16
N SER A 54 7.47 5.07 21.54
CA SER A 54 8.67 5.70 22.10
C SER A 54 8.54 7.24 22.25
N GLN A 55 7.66 7.88 21.48
CA GLN A 55 7.41 9.33 21.55
C GLN A 55 6.24 9.70 22.47
N PHE A 56 5.44 8.74 22.93
CA PHE A 56 4.45 8.98 23.97
C PHE A 56 5.21 9.15 25.29
N ASN A 57 5.41 10.40 25.70
CA ASN A 57 6.15 10.81 26.90
C ASN A 57 5.35 10.49 28.19
N TRP A 58 4.88 9.25 28.32
CA TRP A 58 4.19 8.72 29.48
C TRP A 58 5.22 8.21 30.49
N ASP A 59 5.13 8.66 31.74
CA ASP A 59 6.11 8.37 32.79
C ASP A 59 6.35 6.86 33.00
N TRP A 60 5.33 6.02 32.82
CA TRP A 60 5.43 4.57 32.95
C TRP A 60 6.00 3.86 31.70
N LEU A 61 5.83 4.47 30.51
CA LEU A 61 6.25 3.90 29.22
C LEU A 61 7.70 4.28 28.90
N SER A 62 8.13 5.49 29.27
CA SER A 62 9.51 5.98 29.12
C SER A 62 10.53 5.18 29.94
N ALA A 63 10.08 4.51 31.02
CA ALA A 63 10.91 3.61 31.83
C ALA A 63 11.16 2.24 31.16
N ILE A 64 10.31 1.83 30.20
CA ILE A 64 10.35 0.52 29.55
C ILE A 64 10.84 0.64 28.09
N VAL A 65 10.50 1.73 27.41
CA VAL A 65 10.86 1.99 26.01
C VAL A 65 11.68 3.27 25.94
N PRO A 66 13.03 3.18 25.81
CA PRO A 66 13.86 4.36 25.65
C PRO A 66 13.51 5.11 24.37
N TYR A 67 13.77 6.42 24.36
CA TYR A 67 13.60 7.26 23.18
C TYR A 67 14.45 6.72 22.03
N ARG A 68 13.79 6.26 20.96
CA ARG A 68 14.42 5.66 19.79
C ARG A 68 13.96 6.37 18.54
N GLU A 69 14.90 7.04 17.87
CA GLU A 69 14.70 7.44 16.48
C GLU A 69 14.95 6.24 15.55
N SER A 70 13.97 5.94 14.69
CA SER A 70 14.20 4.99 13.60
C SER A 70 15.21 5.59 12.62
N THR A 71 16.21 4.81 12.21
CA THR A 71 17.24 5.30 11.29
C THR A 71 16.62 5.63 9.93
N PRO A 72 17.14 6.62 9.21
CA PRO A 72 16.66 7.01 7.88
C PRO A 72 16.43 5.85 6.90
N PHE A 73 17.37 4.90 6.90
CA PHE A 73 17.32 3.72 6.05
C PHE A 73 16.13 2.79 6.37
N LEU A 74 15.88 2.50 7.65
CA LEU A 74 14.77 1.64 8.08
C LEU A 74 13.40 2.21 7.71
N ARG A 75 13.23 3.53 7.86
CA ARG A 75 11.98 4.21 7.48
C ARG A 75 11.74 4.16 5.97
N ALA A 76 12.79 4.36 5.15
CA ALA A 76 12.69 4.24 3.70
C ALA A 76 12.43 2.79 3.26
N LEU A 77 13.10 1.81 3.88
CA LEU A 77 12.94 0.40 3.55
C LEU A 77 11.52 -0.11 3.91
N THR A 78 11.07 0.13 5.14
CA THR A 78 9.74 -0.30 5.57
C THR A 78 8.63 0.42 4.81
N GLY A 79 8.80 1.71 4.53
CA GLY A 79 7.89 2.50 3.71
C GLY A 79 7.81 2.01 2.26
N SER A 80 8.95 1.75 1.62
CA SER A 80 8.99 1.24 0.25
C SER A 80 8.39 -0.17 0.14
N LEU A 81 8.68 -1.07 1.08
CA LEU A 81 8.06 -2.40 1.14
C LEU A 81 6.54 -2.28 1.27
N PHE A 82 6.06 -1.47 2.22
CA PHE A 82 4.63 -1.22 2.39
C PHE A 82 3.97 -0.68 1.12
N GLY A 83 4.55 0.36 0.51
CA GLY A 83 4.04 0.95 -0.72
C GLY A 83 4.01 -0.05 -1.88
N PHE A 84 5.09 -0.82 -2.07
CA PHE A 84 5.20 -1.82 -3.13
C PHE A 84 4.18 -2.95 -2.98
N PHE A 85 4.10 -3.59 -1.81
CA PHE A 85 3.16 -4.68 -1.57
C PHE A 85 1.71 -4.21 -1.61
N THR A 86 1.45 -2.98 -1.14
CA THR A 86 0.10 -2.39 -1.21
C THR A 86 -0.29 -2.09 -2.65
N ALA A 87 0.61 -1.57 -3.48
CA ALA A 87 0.33 -1.36 -4.90
C ALA A 87 0.15 -2.69 -5.65
N TRP A 88 0.95 -3.70 -5.33
CA TRP A 88 0.78 -5.06 -5.87
C TRP A 88 -0.58 -5.64 -5.51
N PHE A 89 -1.02 -5.51 -4.27
CA PHE A 89 -2.34 -5.97 -3.86
C PHE A 89 -3.45 -5.14 -4.53
N ALA A 90 -3.38 -3.81 -4.47
CA ALA A 90 -4.48 -2.95 -4.87
C ALA A 90 -4.71 -2.89 -6.39
N TYR A 91 -3.66 -2.70 -7.20
CA TYR A 91 -3.85 -2.43 -8.64
C TYR A 91 -4.50 -3.57 -9.42
N PRO A 92 -4.10 -4.85 -9.28
CA PRO A 92 -4.79 -5.96 -9.92
C PRO A 92 -6.25 -6.10 -9.48
N ASN A 93 -6.54 -5.96 -8.17
CA ASN A 93 -7.91 -6.02 -7.65
C ASN A 93 -8.79 -4.90 -8.23
N ILE A 94 -8.26 -3.68 -8.33
CA ILE A 94 -8.97 -2.54 -8.92
C ILE A 94 -9.22 -2.79 -10.41
N GLU A 95 -8.23 -3.25 -11.16
CA GLU A 95 -8.37 -3.55 -12.59
C GLU A 95 -9.44 -4.62 -12.84
N GLU A 96 -9.49 -5.68 -12.02
CA GLU A 96 -10.50 -6.73 -12.10
C GLU A 96 -11.91 -6.16 -11.86
N SER A 97 -12.10 -5.39 -10.78
CA SER A 97 -13.38 -4.76 -10.46
C SER A 97 -13.84 -3.76 -11.53
N MET A 98 -12.91 -2.99 -12.11
CA MET A 98 -13.20 -2.06 -13.21
C MET A 98 -13.59 -2.79 -14.48
N ASN A 99 -12.94 -3.92 -14.80
CA ASN A 99 -13.31 -4.75 -15.94
C ASN A 99 -14.70 -5.35 -15.79
N GLU A 100 -15.05 -5.88 -14.61
CA GLU A 100 -16.40 -6.38 -14.32
C GLU A 100 -17.46 -5.29 -14.48
N THR A 101 -17.20 -4.12 -13.89
CA THR A 101 -18.08 -2.95 -13.98
C THR A 101 -18.30 -2.54 -15.43
N ARG A 102 -17.22 -2.49 -16.24
CA ARG A 102 -17.30 -2.17 -17.68
C ARG A 102 -18.20 -3.16 -18.42
N GLN A 103 -18.03 -4.47 -18.19
CA GLN A 103 -18.85 -5.50 -18.85
C GLN A 103 -20.33 -5.39 -18.46
N TYR A 104 -20.61 -5.07 -17.20
CA TYR A 104 -21.97 -4.84 -16.72
C TYR A 104 -22.64 -3.67 -17.47
N TYR A 105 -21.96 -2.54 -17.60
CA TYR A 105 -22.50 -1.37 -18.33
C TYR A 105 -22.71 -1.65 -19.82
N ILE A 106 -21.80 -2.36 -20.47
CA ILE A 106 -21.94 -2.73 -21.89
C ILE A 106 -23.20 -3.58 -22.10
N LYS A 107 -23.39 -4.61 -21.27
CA LYS A 107 -24.59 -5.46 -21.33
C LYS A 107 -25.86 -4.65 -21.11
N LYS A 108 -25.87 -3.77 -20.09
CA LYS A 108 -27.02 -2.89 -19.81
C LYS A 108 -27.35 -1.98 -20.99
N SER A 109 -26.34 -1.37 -21.62
CA SER A 109 -26.55 -0.51 -22.79
C SER A 109 -27.13 -1.28 -23.98
N ALA A 110 -26.64 -2.49 -24.25
CA ALA A 110 -27.14 -3.33 -25.34
C ALA A 110 -28.60 -3.75 -25.14
N VAL A 111 -29.00 -4.06 -23.89
CA VAL A 111 -30.40 -4.39 -23.56
C VAL A 111 -31.32 -3.18 -23.76
N ILE A 112 -30.88 -1.98 -23.36
CA ILE A 112 -31.66 -0.74 -23.58
C ILE A 112 -31.82 -0.44 -25.07
N GLU A 113 -30.77 -0.66 -25.87
CA GLU A 113 -30.82 -0.45 -27.31
C GLU A 113 -31.71 -1.47 -28.04
N ALA A 114 -31.66 -2.75 -27.65
CA ALA A 114 -32.52 -3.79 -28.23
C ALA A 114 -34.00 -3.67 -27.84
N GLY A 115 -34.31 -2.94 -26.78
CA GLY A 115 -35.68 -2.66 -26.35
C GLY A 115 -36.30 -1.40 -26.97
N LYS A 116 -35.54 -0.64 -27.77
CA LYS A 116 -36.05 0.47 -28.59
C LYS A 116 -36.46 -0.02 -29.97
#